data_AF-D2PCA2-F1
#
_entry.id   AF-D2PCA2-F1
#
_cell.length_a   1.000
_cell.length_b   1.000
_cell.length_c   1.000
_cell.angle_alpha   90.00
_cell.angle_beta   90.00
_cell.angle_gamma   90.00
#
_symmetry.space_group_name_H-M   'P 1'
#
loop_
_entity.id
_entity.type
_entity.pdbx_description
1 polymer ?
#
loop_
_entity_poly.entity_id
_entity_poly.type
_entity_poly.pdbx_seq_one_letter_code
_entity_poly.pdbx_strand_id
1 'polypeptide(L)'
;MKILIVTLTYIEKSIIDEIVNNLSSYGLEVDILFDSRKYLPISAFNWERLQYDAEKVLSFLKSKYDFNYDSIIFLADSDGYIDGYNFVFGLTIDNFAIIFLNRLREEFYNRKPDLELFMKRVVKEVTHEAGHTLGLGHCNTIGCVMNFSNTVEDVDKKQARFCKNCIYKIENLSKYLQRK
;
A
#
# COMPACT_ATOMS: atom_id res chain seq x y z
N MET A 1 -12.26 7.60 10.08
CA MET A 1 -10.96 8.03 9.54
C MET A 1 -11.08 8.01 8.03
N LYS A 2 -10.55 9.01 7.35
CA LYS A 2 -10.62 9.18 5.89
C LYS A 2 -9.30 8.79 5.25
N ILE A 3 -9.36 7.89 4.28
CA ILE A 3 -8.23 7.41 3.49
C ILE A 3 -8.43 7.87 2.05
N LEU A 4 -7.40 8.49 1.48
CA LEU A 4 -7.33 8.80 0.05
C LEU A 4 -6.43 7.77 -0.63
N ILE A 5 -6.96 7.06 -1.63
CA ILE A 5 -6.15 6.25 -2.54
C ILE A 5 -5.91 7.05 -3.82
N VAL A 6 -4.65 7.28 -4.12
CA VAL A 6 -4.21 7.98 -5.32
C VAL A 6 -3.62 6.95 -6.29
N THR A 7 -4.24 6.78 -7.44
CA THR A 7 -3.72 5.90 -8.49
C THR A 7 -2.85 6.71 -9.44
N LEU A 8 -1.56 6.37 -9.51
CA LEU A 8 -0.57 6.99 -10.41
C LEU A 8 -0.46 6.25 -11.74
N THR A 9 -1.24 5.17 -11.89
CA THR A 9 -1.36 4.34 -13.08
C THR A 9 -2.82 3.95 -13.29
N TYR A 10 -3.14 3.39 -14.46
CA TYR A 10 -4.44 2.76 -14.64
C TYR A 10 -4.51 1.47 -13.81
N ILE A 11 -5.57 1.34 -13.02
CA ILE A 11 -5.88 0.14 -12.26
C ILE A 11 -7.31 -0.25 -12.62
N GLU A 12 -7.52 -1.53 -12.86
CA GLU A 12 -8.85 -2.04 -13.18
C GLU A 12 -9.85 -1.74 -12.06
N LYS A 13 -11.06 -1.35 -12.45
CA LYS A 13 -12.11 -0.94 -11.51
C LYS A 13 -12.41 -2.03 -10.47
N SER A 14 -12.42 -3.30 -10.86
CA SER A 14 -12.63 -4.44 -9.97
C SER A 14 -11.64 -4.46 -8.79
N ILE A 15 -10.37 -4.13 -9.04
CA ILE A 15 -9.33 -4.07 -8.01
C ILE A 15 -9.59 -2.90 -7.07
N ILE A 16 -9.95 -1.73 -7.61
CA ILE A 16 -10.29 -0.55 -6.79
C ILE A 16 -11.52 -0.83 -5.92
N ASP A 17 -12.57 -1.41 -6.49
CA ASP A 17 -13.79 -1.78 -5.77
C ASP A 17 -13.47 -2.75 -4.62
N GLU A 18 -12.61 -3.75 -4.86
CA GLU A 18 -12.20 -4.71 -3.82
C GLU A 18 -11.37 -4.05 -2.70
N ILE A 19 -10.47 -3.12 -3.04
CA ILE A 19 -9.71 -2.35 -2.04
C ILE A 19 -10.67 -1.52 -1.19
N VAL A 20 -11.60 -0.79 -1.81
CA VAL A 20 -12.60 0.05 -1.12
C VAL A 20 -13.47 -0.80 -0.22
N ASN A 21 -13.98 -1.94 -0.72
CA ASN A 21 -14.82 -2.85 0.05
C ASN A 21 -14.07 -3.40 1.28
N ASN A 22 -12.81 -3.84 1.09
CA ASN A 22 -12.01 -4.38 2.19
C ASN A 22 -11.73 -3.34 3.26
N LEU A 23 -11.27 -2.14 2.89
CA LEU A 23 -10.98 -1.07 3.85
C LEU A 23 -12.26 -0.53 4.53
N SER A 24 -13.34 -0.36 3.77
CA SER A 24 -14.63 0.10 4.31
C SER A 24 -15.24 -0.87 5.31
N SER A 25 -14.92 -2.18 5.20
CA SER A 25 -15.35 -3.19 6.18
C SER A 25 -14.82 -2.94 7.61
N TYR A 26 -13.77 -2.12 7.75
CA TYR A 26 -13.23 -1.67 9.04
C TYR A 26 -13.76 -0.30 9.49
N GLY A 27 -14.78 0.24 8.81
CA GLY A 27 -15.35 1.56 9.11
C GLY A 27 -14.49 2.74 8.65
N LEU A 28 -13.60 2.51 7.68
CA LEU A 28 -12.76 3.54 7.06
C LEU A 28 -13.52 4.16 5.88
N GLU A 29 -13.53 5.49 5.79
CA GLU A 29 -14.06 6.20 4.63
C GLU A 29 -12.96 6.27 3.56
N VAL A 30 -13.22 5.75 2.36
CA VAL A 30 -12.20 5.65 1.30
C VAL A 30 -12.62 6.48 0.09
N ASP A 31 -11.80 7.48 -0.23
CA ASP A 31 -11.91 8.26 -1.46
C ASP A 31 -10.86 7.80 -2.47
N ILE A 32 -11.20 7.88 -3.76
CA ILE A 32 -10.29 7.54 -4.86
C ILE A 32 -9.99 8.79 -5.69
N LEU A 33 -8.70 9.05 -5.91
CA LEU A 33 -8.22 10.07 -6.85
C LEU A 33 -7.41 9.38 -7.95
N PHE A 34 -7.86 9.52 -9.20
CA PHE A 34 -7.06 9.13 -10.35
C PHE A 34 -6.19 10.31 -10.78
N ASP A 35 -4.87 10.18 -10.64
CA ASP A 35 -3.95 11.21 -11.12
C ASP A 35 -3.47 10.89 -12.55
N SER A 36 -4.03 11.63 -13.51
CA SER A 36 -3.70 11.51 -14.93
C SER A 36 -2.28 11.96 -15.28
N ARG A 37 -1.58 12.65 -14.36
CA ARG A 37 -0.21 13.14 -14.58
C ARG A 37 0.78 11.97 -14.58
N LYS A 38 0.53 10.85 -13.91
CA LYS A 38 1.31 9.59 -14.01
C LYS A 38 2.85 9.68 -13.94
N TYR A 39 3.44 10.68 -13.29
CA TYR A 39 4.91 10.81 -13.24
C TYR A 39 5.45 10.62 -11.82
N LEU A 40 6.23 9.55 -11.65
CA LEU A 40 7.22 9.45 -10.58
C LEU A 40 8.45 10.31 -10.93
N PRO A 41 9.14 10.88 -9.95
CA PRO A 41 10.30 11.72 -10.21
C PRO A 41 11.46 10.89 -10.77
N ILE A 42 11.91 11.21 -11.99
CA ILE A 42 13.05 10.52 -12.62
C ILE A 42 14.34 10.63 -11.80
N SER A 43 14.48 11.68 -11.00
CA SER A 43 15.60 11.86 -10.06
C SER A 43 15.61 10.84 -8.93
N ALA A 44 14.51 10.13 -8.66
CA ALA A 44 14.44 9.02 -7.72
C ALA A 44 14.68 7.65 -8.39
N PHE A 45 14.84 7.60 -9.72
CA PHE A 45 15.08 6.34 -10.43
C PHE A 45 16.56 5.98 -10.44
N ASN A 46 16.87 4.76 -10.02
CA ASN A 46 18.22 4.19 -10.09
C ASN A 46 18.34 3.35 -11.36
N TRP A 47 19.15 3.81 -12.32
CA TRP A 47 19.34 3.15 -13.62
C TRP A 47 20.07 1.81 -13.56
N GLU A 48 20.93 1.60 -12.56
CA GLU A 48 21.63 0.32 -12.39
C GLU A 48 20.68 -0.76 -11.88
N ARG A 49 19.77 -0.38 -10.98
CA ARG A 49 18.75 -1.27 -10.42
C ARG A 49 17.51 -1.40 -11.29
N LEU A 50 17.24 -0.40 -12.12
CA LEU A 50 15.95 -0.20 -12.79
C LEU A 50 14.77 -0.11 -11.80
N GLN A 51 15.01 0.53 -10.64
CA GLN A 51 14.06 0.66 -9.54
C GLN A 51 13.99 2.12 -9.04
N TYR A 52 12.86 2.50 -8.47
CA TYR A 52 12.70 3.76 -7.76
C TYR A 52 13.12 3.64 -6.30
N ASP A 53 13.84 4.64 -5.82
CA ASP A 53 14.08 4.86 -4.39
C ASP A 53 12.75 5.28 -3.74
N ALA A 54 12.19 4.40 -2.92
CA ALA A 54 10.85 4.55 -2.35
C ALA A 54 10.76 5.76 -1.40
N GLU A 55 11.82 6.06 -0.65
CA GLU A 55 11.85 7.20 0.27
C GLU A 55 11.84 8.53 -0.51
N LYS A 56 12.66 8.63 -1.56
CA LYS A 56 12.70 9.80 -2.44
C LYS A 56 11.38 10.01 -3.17
N VAL A 57 10.78 8.94 -3.68
CA VAL A 57 9.47 8.99 -4.34
C VAL A 57 8.39 9.45 -3.36
N LEU A 58 8.29 8.84 -2.18
CA LEU A 58 7.24 9.17 -1.22
C LEU A 58 7.38 10.60 -0.69
N SER A 59 8.62 11.05 -0.46
CA SER A 59 8.92 12.44 -0.08
C SER A 59 8.49 13.44 -1.17
N PHE A 60 8.75 13.13 -2.44
CA PHE A 60 8.26 13.94 -3.57
C PHE A 60 6.74 13.99 -3.62
N LEU A 61 6.06 12.85 -3.50
CA LEU A 61 4.60 12.78 -3.52
C LEU A 61 3.99 13.55 -2.33
N LYS A 62 4.54 13.41 -1.12
CA LYS A 62 4.12 14.19 0.05
C LYS A 62 4.14 15.71 -0.21
N SER A 63 5.15 16.21 -0.93
CA SER A 63 5.24 17.64 -1.29
C SER A 63 4.20 18.11 -2.31
N LYS A 64 3.54 17.18 -3.02
CA LYS A 64 2.59 17.47 -4.10
C LYS A 64 1.13 17.27 -3.68
N TYR A 65 0.88 16.44 -2.68
CA TYR A 65 -0.46 16.04 -2.25
C TYR A 65 -0.69 16.49 -0.80
N ASP A 66 -0.95 17.78 -0.64
CA ASP A 66 -1.32 18.39 0.65
C ASP A 66 -2.85 18.37 0.82
N PHE A 67 -3.39 17.18 1.03
CA PHE A 67 -4.82 16.99 1.27
C PHE A 67 -5.08 16.62 2.73
N ASN A 68 -6.21 17.10 3.27
CA ASN A 68 -6.63 16.83 4.64
C ASN A 68 -7.27 15.44 4.78
N TYR A 69 -6.43 14.40 4.80
CA TYR A 69 -6.81 13.00 5.02
C TYR A 69 -5.99 12.39 6.16
N ASP A 70 -6.59 11.42 6.85
CA ASP A 70 -5.90 10.67 7.91
C ASP A 70 -4.82 9.74 7.34
N SER A 71 -4.97 9.32 6.08
CA SER A 71 -4.01 8.48 5.34
C SER A 71 -4.10 8.76 3.84
N ILE A 72 -2.95 8.85 3.17
CA ILE A 72 -2.86 8.98 1.71
C ILE A 72 -1.99 7.85 1.15
N ILE A 73 -2.55 7.03 0.27
CA ILE A 73 -1.91 5.82 -0.24
C ILE A 73 -1.78 5.91 -1.77
N PHE A 74 -0.56 5.82 -2.28
CA PHE A 74 -0.25 5.88 -3.70
C PHE A 74 -0.09 4.48 -4.29
N LEU A 75 -0.68 4.23 -5.46
CA LEU A 75 -0.47 3.01 -6.23
C LEU A 75 0.31 3.30 -7.50
N ALA A 76 1.47 2.66 -7.67
CA ALA A 76 2.39 2.89 -8.78
C ALA A 76 2.76 1.59 -9.50
N ASP A 77 2.61 1.56 -10.82
CA ASP A 77 3.02 0.45 -11.69
C ASP A 77 4.52 0.58 -11.99
N SER A 78 5.34 0.36 -10.97
CA SER A 78 6.79 0.44 -10.99
C SER A 78 7.38 -0.49 -9.94
N ASP A 79 8.72 -0.59 -9.91
CA ASP A 79 9.45 -1.36 -8.91
C ASP A 79 10.20 -0.40 -7.96
N GLY A 80 10.16 -0.69 -6.67
CA GLY A 80 10.68 0.18 -5.61
C GLY A 80 11.68 -0.53 -4.72
N TYR A 81 12.64 0.22 -4.17
CA TYR A 81 13.58 -0.26 -3.17
C TYR A 81 13.83 0.79 -2.07
N ILE A 82 14.38 0.34 -0.96
CA ILE A 82 15.02 1.17 0.05
C ILE A 82 16.44 0.64 0.25
N ASP A 83 17.35 1.50 0.71
CA ASP A 83 18.73 1.09 0.97
C ASP A 83 18.79 -0.06 1.98
N GLY A 84 19.64 -1.04 1.70
CA GLY A 84 19.74 -2.27 2.49
C GLY A 84 18.77 -3.39 2.08
N TYR A 85 17.81 -3.13 1.19
CA TYR A 85 16.87 -4.12 0.66
C TYR A 85 16.99 -4.25 -0.86
N ASN A 86 16.65 -5.43 -1.38
CA ASN A 86 16.61 -5.66 -2.83
C ASN A 86 15.40 -4.96 -3.48
N PHE A 87 14.29 -4.90 -2.76
CA PHE A 87 13.06 -4.24 -3.17
C PHE A 87 12.12 -4.08 -1.96
N VAL A 88 11.04 -3.34 -2.16
CA VAL A 88 9.90 -3.28 -1.25
C VAL A 88 8.59 -3.36 -2.03
N PHE A 89 7.56 -3.97 -1.45
CA PHE A 89 6.20 -3.88 -2.02
C PHE A 89 5.56 -2.54 -1.73
N GLY A 90 5.88 -1.94 -0.58
CA GLY A 90 5.43 -0.62 -0.22
C GLY A 90 6.33 0.01 0.84
N LEU A 91 6.07 1.28 1.09
CA LEU A 91 6.72 2.06 2.13
C LEU A 91 5.71 3.04 2.71
N THR A 92 5.72 3.18 4.03
CA THR A 92 4.97 4.20 4.75
C THR A 92 5.92 5.18 5.45
N ILE A 93 5.66 6.47 5.31
CA ILE A 93 6.28 7.56 6.06
C ILE A 93 5.17 8.47 6.58
N ASP A 94 5.06 8.61 7.90
CA ASP A 94 3.96 9.30 8.57
C ASP A 94 2.59 8.72 8.16
N ASN A 95 1.70 9.56 7.62
CA ASN A 95 0.38 9.19 7.11
C ASN A 95 0.36 8.97 5.58
N PHE A 96 1.54 8.93 4.93
CA PHE A 96 1.66 8.68 3.49
C PHE A 96 2.23 7.29 3.25
N ALA A 97 1.69 6.58 2.26
CA ALA A 97 2.22 5.30 1.83
C ALA A 97 2.27 5.18 0.31
N ILE A 98 3.18 4.38 -0.21
CA ILE A 98 3.24 4.00 -1.63
C ILE A 98 3.32 2.49 -1.77
N ILE A 99 2.61 1.93 -2.75
CA ILE A 99 2.68 0.52 -3.14
C ILE A 99 3.19 0.42 -4.59
N PHE A 100 4.20 -0.42 -4.78
CA PHE A 100 4.82 -0.77 -6.04
C PHE A 100 4.23 -2.08 -6.57
N LEU A 101 3.56 -2.01 -7.72
CA LEU A 101 2.71 -3.11 -8.21
C LEU A 101 3.49 -4.17 -8.99
N ASN A 102 4.67 -3.86 -9.54
CA ASN A 102 5.38 -4.74 -10.49
C ASN A 102 5.61 -6.14 -9.92
N ARG A 103 6.08 -6.24 -8.68
CA ARG A 103 6.43 -7.52 -8.04
C ARG A 103 5.23 -8.29 -7.50
N LEU A 104 4.02 -7.76 -7.60
CA LEU A 104 2.77 -8.45 -7.26
C LEU A 104 2.23 -9.27 -8.44
N ARG A 105 2.72 -8.99 -9.66
CA ARG A 105 2.34 -9.67 -10.90
C ARG A 105 3.12 -10.97 -11.07
N GLU A 106 2.45 -12.03 -11.51
CA GLU A 106 3.09 -13.31 -11.81
C GLU A 106 4.09 -13.19 -12.97
N GLU A 107 3.80 -12.29 -13.90
CA GLU A 107 4.60 -11.98 -15.08
C GLU A 107 6.00 -11.49 -14.72
N PHE A 108 6.17 -10.80 -13.59
CA PHE A 108 7.48 -10.37 -13.09
C PHE A 108 8.40 -11.58 -12.83
N TYR A 109 7.82 -12.72 -12.45
CA TYR A 109 8.54 -13.96 -12.16
C TYR A 109 8.54 -14.95 -13.34
N ASN A 110 8.21 -14.48 -14.56
CA ASN A 110 8.06 -15.31 -15.76
C ASN A 110 7.02 -16.44 -15.60
N ARG A 111 5.98 -16.20 -14.79
CA ARG A 111 4.85 -17.12 -14.61
C ARG A 111 3.66 -16.63 -15.44
N LYS A 112 2.63 -17.47 -15.57
CA LYS A 112 1.42 -17.11 -16.34
C LYS A 112 0.67 -15.97 -15.63
N PRO A 113 0.15 -14.97 -16.36
CA PRO A 113 -0.69 -13.93 -15.78
C PRO A 113 -1.87 -14.54 -14.99
N ASP A 114 -2.08 -14.02 -13.80
CA ASP A 114 -3.22 -14.36 -12.95
C ASP A 114 -3.77 -13.07 -12.32
N LEU A 115 -4.82 -12.53 -12.94
CA LEU A 115 -5.44 -11.27 -12.54
C LEU A 115 -6.11 -11.39 -11.16
N GLU A 116 -6.69 -12.54 -10.84
CA GLU A 116 -7.34 -12.76 -9.55
C GLU A 116 -6.31 -12.77 -8.42
N LEU A 117 -5.17 -13.44 -8.64
CA LEU A 117 -4.06 -13.46 -7.70
C LEU A 117 -3.42 -12.08 -7.56
N PHE A 118 -3.23 -11.34 -8.66
CA PHE A 118 -2.75 -9.97 -8.63
C PHE A 118 -3.67 -9.08 -7.79
N MET A 119 -4.99 -9.12 -8.03
CA MET A 119 -5.97 -8.37 -7.24
C MET A 119 -5.86 -8.69 -5.74
N LYS A 120 -5.81 -9.98 -5.37
CA LYS A 120 -5.65 -10.41 -3.97
C LYS A 120 -4.38 -9.85 -3.33
N ARG A 121 -3.27 -9.85 -4.06
CA ARG A 121 -1.98 -9.33 -3.59
C ARG A 121 -2.02 -7.80 -3.41
N VAL A 122 -2.60 -7.07 -4.36
CA VAL A 122 -2.77 -5.62 -4.25
C VAL A 122 -3.60 -5.26 -3.02
N VAL A 123 -4.75 -5.91 -2.81
CA VAL A 123 -5.61 -5.64 -1.66
C VAL A 123 -4.87 -5.89 -0.34
N LYS A 124 -4.06 -6.96 -0.27
CA LYS A 124 -3.25 -7.27 0.92
C LYS A 124 -2.20 -6.19 1.20
N GLU A 125 -1.43 -5.78 0.21
CA GLU A 125 -0.37 -4.77 0.42
C GLU A 125 -0.96 -3.38 0.69
N VAL A 126 -2.03 -2.99 0.01
CA VAL A 126 -2.73 -1.73 0.33
C VAL A 126 -3.26 -1.72 1.74
N THR A 127 -3.85 -2.83 2.19
CA THR A 127 -4.36 -2.96 3.57
C THR A 127 -3.21 -2.99 4.59
N HIS A 128 -2.06 -3.59 4.25
CA HIS A 128 -0.86 -3.59 5.07
C HIS A 128 -0.34 -2.17 5.29
N GLU A 129 -0.13 -1.41 4.21
CA GLU A 129 0.34 -0.04 4.29
C GLU A 129 -0.69 0.90 4.93
N ALA A 130 -1.99 0.70 4.68
CA ALA A 130 -3.05 1.40 5.42
C ALA A 130 -2.96 1.12 6.93
N GLY A 131 -2.58 -0.10 7.33
CA GLY A 131 -2.32 -0.41 8.73
C GLY A 131 -1.16 0.43 9.29
N HIS A 132 -0.07 0.59 8.52
CA HIS A 132 1.07 1.41 8.91
C HIS A 132 0.73 2.90 9.04
N THR A 133 -0.02 3.48 8.09
CA THR A 133 -0.46 4.89 8.18
C THR A 133 -1.40 5.13 9.37
N LEU A 134 -2.12 4.09 9.80
CA LEU A 134 -2.95 4.08 11.01
C LEU A 134 -2.17 3.70 12.28
N GLY A 135 -0.82 3.72 12.24
CA GLY A 135 0.05 3.55 13.40
C GLY A 135 0.26 2.09 13.85
N LEU A 136 -0.12 1.10 13.04
CA LEU A 136 0.25 -0.28 13.30
C LEU A 136 1.70 -0.55 12.90
N GLY A 137 2.42 -1.31 13.70
CA GLY A 137 3.66 -1.97 13.28
C GLY A 137 3.38 -3.36 12.70
N HIS A 138 4.45 -4.07 12.32
CA HIS A 138 4.36 -5.47 11.94
C HIS A 138 3.74 -6.33 13.05
N CYS A 139 3.06 -7.40 12.64
CA CYS A 139 2.39 -8.35 13.50
C CYS A 139 2.98 -9.75 13.33
N ASN A 140 3.07 -10.52 14.41
CA ASN A 140 3.53 -11.92 14.37
C ASN A 140 2.37 -12.94 14.35
N THR A 141 1.10 -12.49 14.42
CA THR A 141 -0.05 -13.39 14.31
C THR A 141 -0.13 -13.95 12.90
N ILE A 142 -0.02 -15.27 12.76
CA ILE A 142 -0.05 -15.95 11.46
C ILE A 142 -1.33 -15.59 10.69
N GLY A 143 -1.14 -15.19 9.43
CA GLY A 143 -2.23 -14.84 8.53
C GLY A 143 -2.76 -13.42 8.71
N CYS A 144 -2.21 -12.63 9.63
CA CYS A 144 -2.56 -11.21 9.74
C CYS A 144 -2.02 -10.45 8.53
N VAL A 145 -2.79 -9.51 7.99
CA VAL A 145 -2.33 -8.65 6.90
C VAL A 145 -1.09 -7.84 7.26
N MET A 146 -0.87 -7.55 8.55
CA MET A 146 0.33 -6.89 9.08
C MET A 146 1.55 -7.82 9.26
N ASN A 147 1.49 -9.08 8.83
CA ASN A 147 2.70 -9.89 8.72
C ASN A 147 3.63 -9.27 7.67
N PHE A 148 4.91 -9.13 8.01
CA PHE A 148 5.94 -8.65 7.09
C PHE A 148 6.10 -9.63 5.92
N SER A 149 6.29 -9.11 4.71
CA SER A 149 6.42 -9.91 3.49
C SER A 149 7.70 -9.53 2.74
N ASN A 150 8.64 -10.48 2.66
CA ASN A 150 9.88 -10.31 1.89
C ASN A 150 9.78 -10.85 0.46
N THR A 151 8.82 -11.75 0.22
CA THR A 151 8.58 -12.38 -1.07
C THR A 151 7.11 -12.32 -1.41
N VAL A 152 6.78 -12.54 -2.68
CA VAL A 152 5.39 -12.60 -3.12
C VAL A 152 4.66 -13.80 -2.51
N GLU A 153 5.39 -14.90 -2.25
CA GLU A 153 4.86 -16.06 -1.54
C GLU A 153 4.51 -15.75 -0.07
N ASP A 154 5.20 -14.80 0.57
CA ASP A 154 4.82 -14.34 1.92
C ASP A 154 3.54 -13.50 1.89
N VAL A 155 3.35 -12.69 0.83
CA VAL A 155 2.07 -12.00 0.57
C VAL A 155 0.96 -13.04 0.37
N ASP A 156 1.22 -14.12 -0.33
CA ASP A 156 0.22 -15.17 -0.58
C ASP A 156 -0.22 -15.88 0.70
N LYS A 157 0.70 -16.10 1.65
CA LYS A 157 0.40 -16.75 2.95
C LYS A 157 -0.49 -15.91 3.88
N LYS A 158 -0.39 -14.57 3.84
CA LYS A 158 -1.22 -13.70 4.70
C LYS A 158 -2.63 -13.54 4.16
N GLN A 159 -3.59 -13.24 5.02
CA GLN A 159 -4.94 -12.88 4.63
C GLN A 159 -5.03 -11.36 4.40
N ALA A 160 -6.02 -10.89 3.65
CA ALA A 160 -6.30 -9.45 3.49
C ALA A 160 -6.97 -8.81 4.74
N ARG A 161 -6.86 -9.45 5.91
CA ARG A 161 -7.55 -9.03 7.14
C ARG A 161 -6.61 -8.79 8.32
N PHE A 162 -6.95 -7.78 9.10
CA PHE A 162 -6.32 -7.55 10.40
C PHE A 162 -6.70 -8.67 11.38
N CYS A 163 -5.76 -9.05 12.26
CA CYS A 163 -6.10 -9.91 13.39
C CYS A 163 -6.83 -9.10 14.48
N LYS A 164 -7.46 -9.79 15.45
CA LYS A 164 -8.21 -9.14 16.54
C LYS A 164 -7.38 -8.08 17.28
N ASN A 165 -6.08 -8.32 17.47
CA ASN A 165 -5.19 -7.38 18.16
C ASN A 165 -4.93 -6.11 17.33
N CYS A 166 -4.77 -6.23 16.02
CA CYS A 166 -4.61 -5.08 15.12
C CYS A 166 -5.90 -4.27 15.03
N ILE A 167 -7.06 -4.93 14.92
CA ILE A 167 -8.37 -4.26 14.93
C ILE A 167 -8.56 -3.44 16.21
N TYR A 168 -8.29 -4.05 17.38
CA TYR A 168 -8.39 -3.36 18.67
C TYR A 168 -7.49 -2.12 18.74
N LYS A 169 -6.28 -2.16 18.16
CA LYS A 169 -5.38 -0.99 18.11
C LYS A 169 -5.96 0.13 17.24
N ILE A 170 -6.49 -0.19 16.05
CA ILE A 170 -7.11 0.80 15.14
C ILE A 170 -8.32 1.47 15.81
N GLU A 171 -9.19 0.69 16.44
CA GLU A 171 -10.39 1.20 17.11
C GLU A 171 -10.06 2.16 18.26
N ASN A 172 -9.02 1.85 19.05
CA ASN A 172 -8.61 2.71 20.16
C ASN A 172 -7.96 4.01 19.67
N LEU A 173 -7.22 3.96 18.57
CA LEU A 173 -6.68 5.17 17.95
C LEU A 173 -7.82 6.07 17.46
N SER A 174 -8.81 5.49 16.80
CA SER A 174 -9.99 6.22 16.30
C SER A 174 -10.74 6.93 17.44
N LYS A 175 -10.96 6.23 18.56
CA LYS A 175 -11.58 6.81 19.77
C LYS A 175 -10.74 7.91 20.40
N TYR A 176 -9.40 7.81 20.34
CA TYR A 176 -8.51 8.85 20.86
C TYR A 176 -8.56 10.11 20.00
N LEU A 177 -8.53 9.97 18.67
CA LEU A 177 -8.56 11.09 17.74
C LEU A 177 -9.92 11.83 17.75
N GLN A 178 -11.03 11.12 17.96
CA GLN A 178 -12.37 11.74 18.10
C GLN A 178 -12.57 12.50 19.42
N ARG A 179 -11.68 12.37 20.39
CA ARG A 179 -11.76 13.05 21.70
C ARG A 179 -10.94 14.35 21.77
N LYS A 180 -10.14 14.63 20.75
CA LYS A 180 -9.42 15.90 20.58
C LYS A 180 -10.19 16.81 19.64
#